data_AF-A0A6N7MAZ2-F1
#
_entry.id   AF-A0A6N7MAZ2-F1
#
_cell.length_a   1.000
_cell.length_b   1.000
_cell.length_c   1.000
_cell.angle_alpha   90.00
_cell.angle_beta   90.00
_cell.angle_gamma   90.00
#
_symmetry.space_group_name_H-M   'P 1'
#
loop_
_entity.id
_entity.type
_entity.pdbx_description
1 polymer ?
#
loop_
_entity_poly.entity_id
_entity_poly.type
_entity_poly.pdbx_seq_one_letter_code
_entity_poly.pdbx_strand_id
1 'polypeptide(L)'
;MSEIIGIVFFGIGVLFNFFGCLGLLRFPDVYNRLQAGTKCVTFGTIFLLIGVLVYTGFTSMGVKAILCLIFILITSPTAAHAISRGAHHSLVKLWKKSVIDKYKEDGEGGSD
;
A
#
# COMPACT_ATOMS: atom_id res chain seq x y z
N MET A 1 14.90 19.92 18.33
CA MET A 1 13.86 18.98 18.80
C MET A 1 13.08 18.39 17.63
N SER A 2 12.65 19.20 16.66
CA SER A 2 12.07 18.78 15.37
C SER A 2 12.92 17.76 14.60
N GLU A 3 14.25 17.89 14.62
CA GLU A 3 15.16 16.95 13.95
C GLU A 3 15.04 15.51 14.50
N ILE A 4 15.04 15.36 15.83
CA ILE A 4 14.92 14.04 16.48
C ILE A 4 13.57 13.41 16.15
N ILE A 5 12.49 14.22 16.18
CA ILE A 5 11.15 13.77 15.84
C ILE A 5 11.14 13.30 14.37
N GLY A 6 11.68 14.09 13.44
CA GLY A 6 11.79 13.72 12.03
C GLY A 6 12.54 12.40 11.81
N ILE A 7 13.66 12.19 12.52
CA ILE A 7 14.45 10.95 12.45
C ILE A 7 13.63 9.74 12.95
N VAL A 8 12.85 9.90 14.03
CA VAL A 8 11.97 8.83 14.52
C VAL A 8 10.91 8.47 13.48
N PHE A 9 10.28 9.48 12.84
CA PHE A 9 9.33 9.26 11.75
C PHE A 9 9.97 8.53 10.56
N PHE A 10 11.20 8.89 10.20
CA PHE A 10 11.94 8.18 9.17
C PHE A 10 12.22 6.72 9.55
N GLY A 11 12.65 6.47 10.78
CA GLY A 11 12.87 5.11 11.29
C GLY A 11 11.62 4.25 11.19
N ILE A 12 10.48 4.77 11.65
CA ILE A 12 9.18 4.08 11.54
C ILE A 12 8.82 3.86 10.06
N GLY A 13 8.94 4.88 9.22
CA GLY A 13 8.63 4.79 7.79
C GLY A 13 9.45 3.73 7.05
N VAL A 14 10.74 3.61 7.37
CA VAL A 14 11.62 2.58 6.81
C VAL A 14 11.24 1.20 7.31
N LEU A 15 10.93 1.02 8.60
CA LEU A 15 10.47 -0.26 9.14
C LEU A 15 9.17 -0.74 8.48
N PHE A 16 8.21 0.16 8.26
CA PHE A 16 6.97 -0.17 7.54
C PHE A 16 7.23 -0.56 6.08
N ASN A 17 8.11 0.14 5.38
CA ASN A 17 8.51 -0.25 4.02
C ASN A 17 9.20 -1.61 4.00
N PHE A 18 10.09 -1.87 4.95
CA PHE A 18 10.75 -3.16 5.11
C PHE A 18 9.74 -4.30 5.32
N PHE A 19 8.75 -4.11 6.20
CA PHE A 19 7.66 -5.09 6.36
C PHE A 19 6.79 -5.23 5.11
N GLY A 20 6.61 -4.17 4.32
CA GLY A 20 5.97 -4.24 3.01
C GLY A 20 6.73 -5.15 2.06
N CYS A 21 8.05 -4.96 1.92
CA CYS A 21 8.90 -5.83 1.11
C CYS A 21 8.89 -7.28 1.61
N LEU A 22 8.99 -7.47 2.93
CA LEU A 22 8.92 -8.80 3.53
C LEU A 22 7.57 -9.48 3.28
N GLY A 23 6.46 -8.74 3.37
CA GLY A 23 5.13 -9.21 3.03
C GLY A 23 5.03 -9.66 1.58
N LEU A 24 5.59 -8.88 0.65
CA LEU A 24 5.62 -9.23 -0.77
C LEU A 24 6.37 -10.55 -1.04
N LEU A 25 7.45 -10.82 -0.30
CA LEU A 25 8.25 -12.05 -0.44
C LEU A 25 7.63 -13.25 0.29
N ARG A 26 7.04 -13.02 1.46
CA ARG A 26 6.55 -14.09 2.36
C ARG A 26 5.15 -14.56 1.97
N PHE A 27 4.29 -13.64 1.53
CA PHE A 27 2.91 -14.02 1.25
C PHE A 27 2.79 -14.81 -0.04
N PRO A 28 1.81 -15.69 -0.13
CA PRO A 28 1.98 -16.83 -1.01
C PRO A 28 0.95 -16.86 -2.15
N ASP A 29 0.09 -15.83 -2.21
CA ASP A 29 -0.84 -15.51 -3.28
C ASP A 29 -0.75 -14.01 -3.62
N VAL A 30 -1.11 -13.62 -4.85
CA VAL A 30 -1.10 -12.25 -5.36
C VAL A 30 -2.00 -11.33 -4.54
N TYR A 31 -3.17 -11.78 -4.11
CA TYR A 31 -4.11 -10.96 -3.33
C TYR A 31 -3.57 -10.67 -1.91
N ASN A 32 -3.01 -11.67 -1.22
CA ASN A 32 -2.30 -11.45 0.05
C ASN A 32 -1.01 -10.62 -0.14
N ARG A 33 -0.30 -10.87 -1.26
CA ARG A 33 0.67 -10.01 -1.95
C ARG A 33 0.33 -8.52 -1.79
N LEU A 34 -0.76 -8.19 -2.44
CA LEU A 34 -1.21 -6.83 -2.69
C LEU A 34 -1.68 -6.15 -1.42
N GLN A 35 -2.39 -6.87 -0.55
CA GLN A 35 -2.85 -6.32 0.72
C GLN A 35 -1.67 -5.91 1.62
N ALA A 36 -0.69 -6.79 1.75
CA ALA A 36 0.49 -6.55 2.59
C ALA A 36 1.36 -5.43 2.03
N GLY A 37 1.68 -5.49 0.73
CA GLY A 37 2.49 -4.47 0.08
C GLY A 37 1.83 -3.10 0.13
N THR A 38 0.56 -2.99 -0.27
CA THR A 38 -0.14 -1.69 -0.35
C THR A 38 -0.25 -1.04 1.03
N LYS A 39 -0.75 -1.77 2.05
CA LYS A 39 -0.94 -1.17 3.38
C LYS A 39 0.40 -0.72 3.99
N CYS A 40 1.40 -1.59 3.99
CA CYS A 40 2.68 -1.30 4.64
C CYS A 40 3.46 -0.21 3.91
N VAL A 41 3.53 -0.24 2.57
CA VAL A 41 4.28 0.76 1.78
C VAL A 41 3.59 2.12 1.81
N THR A 42 2.26 2.18 1.70
CA THR A 42 1.53 3.46 1.77
C THR A 42 1.72 4.12 3.13
N PHE A 43 1.54 3.38 4.25
CA PHE A 43 1.80 3.93 5.58
C PHE A 43 3.27 4.31 5.79
N GLY A 44 4.21 3.47 5.34
CA GLY A 44 5.63 3.79 5.44
C GLY A 44 5.99 5.08 4.71
N THR A 45 5.45 5.26 3.50
CA THR A 45 5.67 6.47 2.71
C THR A 45 4.99 7.71 3.32
N ILE A 46 3.81 7.57 3.93
CA ILE A 46 3.16 8.65 4.68
C ILE A 46 4.04 9.10 5.85
N PHE A 47 4.57 8.16 6.64
CA PHE A 47 5.46 8.50 7.76
C PHE A 47 6.76 9.16 7.29
N LEU A 48 7.32 8.72 6.17
CA LEU A 48 8.47 9.38 5.55
C LEU A 48 8.14 10.82 5.15
N LEU A 49 7.01 11.06 4.47
CA LEU A 49 6.63 12.41 4.02
C LEU A 49 6.29 13.34 5.19
N ILE A 50 5.65 12.83 6.25
CA ILE A 50 5.44 13.59 7.50
C ILE A 50 6.78 13.90 8.17
N GLY A 51 7.71 12.94 8.20
CA GLY A 51 9.07 13.14 8.70
C GLY A 51 9.79 14.27 7.96
N VAL A 52 9.67 14.33 6.63
CA VAL A 52 10.21 15.44 5.81
C VAL A 52 9.57 16.76 6.23
N LEU A 53 8.24 16.81 6.35
CA LEU A 53 7.53 18.03 6.74
C LEU A 53 7.97 18.53 8.13
N VAL A 54 8.11 17.64 9.11
CA VAL A 54 8.55 17.98 10.47
C VAL A 54 10.02 18.43 10.49
N TYR A 55 10.86 17.84 9.63
CA TYR A 55 12.27 18.17 9.53
C TYR A 55 12.51 19.51 8.81
N THR A 56 11.83 19.75 7.68
CA THR A 56 12.05 20.94 6.84
C THR A 56 11.09 22.10 7.11
N GLY A 57 10.02 21.88 7.88
CA GLY A 57 8.94 22.83 8.10
C GLY A 57 8.15 23.19 6.83
N PHE A 58 7.38 24.27 6.88
CA PHE A 58 6.57 24.82 5.76
C PHE A 58 7.42 25.53 4.69
N THR A 59 8.53 24.92 4.29
CA THR A 59 9.34 25.36 3.14
C THR A 59 8.77 24.79 1.84
N SER A 60 9.35 25.19 0.70
CA SER A 60 8.96 24.63 -0.61
C SER A 60 9.05 23.10 -0.67
N MET A 61 9.93 22.49 0.13
CA MET A 61 10.04 21.03 0.23
C MET A 61 8.90 20.42 1.06
N GLY A 62 8.54 21.04 2.19
CA GLY A 62 7.42 20.59 3.02
C GLY A 62 6.07 20.66 2.30
N VAL A 63 5.81 21.73 1.53
CA VAL A 63 4.58 21.85 0.73
C VAL A 63 4.50 20.77 -0.35
N LYS A 64 5.61 20.48 -1.02
CA LYS A 64 5.68 19.36 -1.98
C LYS A 64 5.43 18.01 -1.30
N ALA A 65 5.93 17.81 -0.08
CA ALA A 65 5.69 16.58 0.68
C ALA A 65 4.20 16.37 0.99
N ILE A 66 3.46 17.44 1.34
CA ILE A 66 1.99 17.38 1.54
C ILE A 66 1.29 16.99 0.23
N LEU A 67 1.65 17.62 -0.89
CA LEU A 67 1.08 17.29 -2.19
C LEU A 67 1.34 15.83 -2.57
N CYS A 68 2.57 15.33 -2.37
CA CYS A 68 2.91 13.93 -2.56
C CYS A 68 2.10 12.99 -1.65
N LEU A 69 1.84 13.39 -0.41
CA LEU A 69 1.07 12.61 0.55
C LEU A 69 -0.37 12.42 0.09
N ILE A 70 -1.03 13.51 -0.35
CA ILE A 70 -2.38 13.46 -0.90
C ILE A 70 -2.41 12.59 -2.17
N PHE A 71 -1.43 12.78 -3.05
CA PHE A 71 -1.33 12.00 -4.29
C PHE A 71 -1.19 10.50 -4.02
N ILE A 72 -0.27 10.11 -3.15
CA ILE A 72 -0.05 8.69 -2.77
C ILE A 72 -1.29 8.07 -2.13
N LEU A 73 -2.03 8.82 -1.31
CA LEU A 73 -3.26 8.33 -0.69
C LEU A 73 -4.35 7.98 -1.71
N ILE A 74 -4.40 8.67 -2.84
CA ILE A 74 -5.37 8.40 -3.91
C ILE A 74 -4.82 7.34 -4.88
N THR A 75 -3.55 7.44 -5.25
CA THR A 75 -2.92 6.55 -6.22
C THR A 75 -2.77 5.12 -5.70
N SER A 76 -2.40 4.94 -4.43
CA SER A 76 -2.19 3.60 -3.85
C SER A 76 -3.44 2.71 -3.88
N PRO A 77 -4.63 3.13 -3.38
CA PRO A 77 -5.83 2.31 -3.46
C PRO A 77 -6.31 2.10 -4.90
N THR A 78 -6.15 3.12 -5.76
CA THR A 78 -6.52 3.01 -7.18
C THR A 78 -5.67 1.94 -7.90
N ALA A 79 -4.35 1.95 -7.67
CA ALA A 79 -3.43 0.96 -8.22
C ALA A 79 -3.74 -0.44 -7.68
N ALA A 80 -3.98 -0.58 -6.37
CA ALA A 80 -4.34 -1.87 -5.77
C ALA A 80 -5.66 -2.41 -6.34
N HIS A 81 -6.68 -1.56 -6.51
CA HIS A 81 -7.95 -1.98 -7.11
C HIS A 81 -7.76 -2.47 -8.56
N ALA A 82 -7.01 -1.71 -9.37
CA ALA A 82 -6.74 -2.07 -10.76
C ALA A 82 -5.95 -3.40 -10.87
N ILE A 83 -4.94 -3.61 -10.03
CA ILE A 83 -4.15 -4.85 -10.00
C ILE A 83 -5.00 -6.04 -9.56
N SER A 84 -5.81 -5.89 -8.51
CA SER A 84 -6.68 -6.97 -8.01
C SER A 84 -7.70 -7.39 -9.07
N ARG A 85 -8.33 -6.42 -9.75
CA ARG A 85 -9.30 -6.69 -10.81
C ARG A 85 -8.64 -7.32 -12.03
N GLY A 86 -7.45 -6.85 -12.42
CA GLY A 86 -6.67 -7.43 -13.51
C GLY A 86 -6.23 -8.87 -13.22
N ALA A 87 -5.75 -9.15 -12.00
CA ALA A 87 -5.37 -10.50 -11.58
C ALA A 87 -6.56 -11.47 -11.63
N HIS A 88 -7.74 -11.02 -11.20
CA HIS A 88 -8.94 -11.84 -11.28
C HIS A 88 -9.38 -12.09 -12.73
N HIS A 89 -9.33 -11.06 -13.58
CA HIS A 89 -9.65 -11.20 -15.00
C HIS A 89 -8.67 -12.12 -15.76
N SER A 90 -7.40 -12.16 -15.34
CA SER A 90 -6.40 -13.11 -15.86
C SER A 90 -6.51 -14.53 -15.26
N LEU A 91 -7.59 -14.84 -14.53
CA LEU A 91 -7.84 -16.15 -13.90
C LEU A 91 -6.73 -16.60 -12.95
N VAL A 92 -6.07 -15.65 -12.28
CA VAL A 92 -5.08 -15.96 -11.25
C VAL A 92 -5.80 -16.62 -10.08
N LYS A 93 -5.46 -17.89 -9.82
CA LYS A 93 -6.05 -18.69 -8.75
C LYS A 93 -5.77 -18.04 -7.39
N LEU A 94 -6.81 -18.01 -6.55
CA LEU A 94 -6.69 -17.70 -5.14
C LEU A 94 -5.79 -18.70 -4.40
N TRP A 95 -5.36 -18.29 -3.22
CA TRP A 95 -4.65 -19.11 -2.26
C TRP A 95 -5.35 -20.46 -2.02
N LYS A 96 -4.59 -21.54 -1.89
CA LYS A 96 -5.12 -22.92 -1.73
C LYS A 96 -6.02 -23.11 -0.51
N LYS A 97 -5.90 -22.26 0.52
CA LYS A 97 -6.75 -22.29 1.73
C LYS A 97 -7.93 -21.31 1.66
N SER A 98 -8.15 -20.64 0.53
CA SER A 98 -9.32 -19.79 0.34
C SER A 98 -10.56 -20.67 0.20
N VAL A 99 -11.61 -20.36 0.97
CA VAL A 99 -12.82 -21.20 1.07
C VAL A 99 -13.91 -20.75 0.09
N ILE A 100 -14.00 -19.45 -0.20
CA ILE A 100 -15.10 -18.85 -0.97
C ILE A 100 -14.54 -17.83 -1.95
N ASP A 101 -15.05 -17.85 -3.18
CA ASP A 101 -14.81 -16.85 -4.21
C ASP A 101 -16.14 -16.36 -4.80
N LYS A 102 -16.81 -15.47 -4.06
CA LYS A 102 -18.08 -14.89 -4.51
C LYS A 102 -17.96 -14.06 -5.78
N TYR A 103 -16.77 -13.48 -6.03
CA TYR A 103 -16.58 -12.63 -7.20
C TYR A 103 -16.56 -13.45 -8.49
N LYS A 104 -16.06 -14.69 -8.42
CA LYS A 104 -16.21 -15.68 -9.49
C LYS A 104 -17.65 -16.20 -9.59
N GLU A 105 -18.30 -16.52 -8.47
CA GLU A 105 -19.70 -16.97 -8.44
C GLU A 105 -20.64 -15.94 -9.08
N ASP A 106 -20.50 -14.65 -8.76
CA ASP A 106 -21.31 -13.56 -9.32
C ASP A 106 -21.05 -13.35 -10.83
N GLY A 107 -19.84 -13.68 -11.30
CA GLY A 107 -19.46 -13.58 -12.72
C GLY A 107 -19.91 -14.78 -13.57
N GLU A 108 -20.02 -15.96 -12.98
CA GLU A 108 -20.54 -17.19 -13.61
C GLU A 108 -22.07 -17.33 -13.43
N GLY A 109 -22.67 -16.65 -12.44
CA GLY A 109 -24.08 -16.70 -12.04
C GLY A 109 -24.98 -15.58 -12.54
N GLY A 110 -24.61 -14.89 -13.63
CA GLY A 110 -25.50 -14.00 -14.38
C GLY A 110 -26.43 -14.74 -15.36
N SER A 111 -26.51 -16.07 -15.26
CA SER A 111 -27.31 -16.95 -16.12
C SER A 111 -28.05 -18.01 -15.32
N ASP A 112 -28.78 -17.58 -14.30
CA ASP A 112 -29.94 -18.29 -13.74
C ASP A 112 -31.19 -17.41 -13.86
#